data_AF-A0A1Q3DWY7-F1
#
_entry.id   AF-A0A1Q3DWY7-F1
#
_cell.length_a   1.000
_cell.length_b   1.000
_cell.length_c   1.000
_cell.angle_alpha   90.00
_cell.angle_beta   90.00
_cell.angle_gamma   90.00
#
_symmetry.space_group_name_H-M   'P 1'
#
loop_
_entity.id
_entity.type
_entity.pdbx_description
1 polymer ?
#
loop_
_entity_poly.entity_id
_entity_poly.type
_entity_poly.pdbx_seq_one_letter_code
_entity_poly.pdbx_strand_id
1 'polypeptide(L)'
;MSEPSLFRTIWRNLWHPTGFVGRDLEGNSYYEKSNPLKSAGYARSKRSVKYRNPDDMWKYIGGSNRLPIQWSAWLAHTRPNPPSIQELQMDLIRQRRVQHNAALIEASFQQERAQLRIQDGVFSEIPSTSSDLQPSHVQDISSISASDSASSPSMPSVPEAPPVSPPESTSNTDPGTSPGVQRLGSSLPKTGSDEYQPESWTPKLRIRQG
;
A
#
# COMPACT_ATOMS: atom_id res chain seq x y z
N MET A 1 21.19 -38.95 43.63
CA MET A 1 21.62 -37.54 43.43
C MET A 1 21.14 -37.10 42.06
N SER A 2 20.52 -35.91 41.99
CA SER A 2 19.68 -35.34 40.92
C SER A 2 20.28 -35.42 39.49
N GLU A 3 19.51 -35.46 38.39
CA GLU A 3 18.73 -34.33 37.83
C GLU A 3 17.89 -34.76 36.59
N PRO A 4 16.57 -34.50 36.52
CA PRO A 4 15.87 -34.32 35.25
C PRO A 4 15.59 -32.82 34.99
N SER A 5 16.65 -32.04 34.70
CA SER A 5 16.57 -30.58 34.49
C SER A 5 16.29 -30.13 33.04
N LEU A 6 16.41 -31.04 32.07
CA LEU A 6 16.15 -30.72 30.66
C LEU A 6 14.64 -30.55 30.37
N PHE A 7 13.79 -31.41 30.93
CA PHE A 7 12.34 -31.35 30.70
C PHE A 7 11.68 -30.10 31.29
N ARG A 8 12.11 -29.67 32.48
CA ARG A 8 11.61 -28.44 33.11
C ARG A 8 11.98 -27.19 32.31
N THR A 9 13.15 -27.18 31.66
CA THR A 9 13.60 -26.03 30.88
C THR A 9 12.81 -25.90 29.58
N ILE A 10 12.49 -27.01 28.92
CA ILE A 10 11.64 -27.05 27.73
C ILE A 10 10.21 -26.57 28.08
N TRP A 11 9.65 -27.08 29.18
CA TRP A 11 8.32 -26.66 29.67
C TRP A 11 8.27 -25.19 30.11
N ARG A 12 9.29 -24.71 30.83
CA ARG A 12 9.38 -23.30 31.28
C ARG A 12 9.52 -22.33 30.12
N ASN A 13 10.25 -22.68 29.06
CA ASN A 13 10.44 -21.79 27.91
C ASN A 13 9.20 -21.71 26.98
N LEU A 14 8.28 -22.68 27.09
CA LEU A 14 6.95 -22.64 26.48
C LEU A 14 5.97 -21.78 27.30
N TRP A 15 6.07 -21.79 28.62
CA TRP A 15 5.15 -21.07 29.51
C TRP A 15 5.57 -19.64 29.86
N HIS A 16 6.87 -19.36 29.88
CA HIS A 16 7.42 -18.02 30.11
C HIS A 16 8.40 -17.68 28.99
N PRO A 17 7.91 -17.18 27.84
CA PRO A 17 8.79 -16.76 26.76
C PRO A 17 9.67 -15.60 27.24
N THR A 18 10.97 -15.85 27.34
CA THR A 18 11.99 -14.81 27.50
C THR A 18 12.14 -14.01 26.19
N GLY A 19 12.63 -12.77 26.29
CA GLY A 19 12.84 -11.90 25.12
C GLY A 19 11.60 -11.12 24.70
N PHE A 20 10.84 -10.56 25.65
CA PHE A 20 9.72 -9.67 25.36
C PHE A 20 10.22 -8.41 24.63
N VAL A 21 9.58 -8.10 23.50
CA VAL A 21 9.94 -6.97 22.63
C VAL A 21 8.93 -5.85 22.75
N GLY A 22 7.63 -6.17 22.75
CA GLY A 22 6.58 -5.16 22.80
C GLY A 22 5.18 -5.75 22.67
N ARG A 23 4.20 -4.85 22.63
CA ARG A 23 2.79 -5.16 22.41
C ARG A 23 2.22 -4.30 21.29
N ASP A 24 1.21 -4.82 20.61
CA ASP A 24 0.40 -4.02 19.69
C ASP A 24 -0.77 -3.34 20.42
N LEU A 25 -1.62 -2.66 19.65
CA LEU A 25 -2.82 -1.97 20.15
C LEU A 25 -3.93 -2.94 20.59
N GLU A 26 -3.90 -4.19 20.13
CA GLU A 26 -4.87 -5.24 20.48
C GLU A 26 -4.49 -5.99 21.77
N GLY A 27 -3.24 -5.83 22.21
CA GLY A 27 -2.68 -6.45 23.40
C GLY A 27 -1.94 -7.77 23.13
N ASN A 28 -1.69 -8.11 21.86
CA ASN A 28 -0.82 -9.22 21.49
C ASN A 28 0.61 -8.89 21.91
N SER A 29 1.33 -9.88 22.44
CA SER A 29 2.70 -9.72 22.94
C SER A 29 3.70 -10.38 22.00
N TYR A 30 4.78 -9.68 21.69
CA TYR A 30 5.78 -10.10 20.73
C TYR A 30 7.10 -10.42 21.41
N TYR A 31 7.77 -11.48 20.95
CA TYR A 31 8.99 -12.01 21.54
C TYR A 31 10.04 -12.31 20.48
N GLU A 32 11.30 -12.03 20.80
CA GLU A 32 12.47 -12.37 19.99
C GLU A 32 13.45 -13.19 20.82
N LYS A 33 13.80 -14.37 20.32
CA LYS A 33 14.74 -15.29 20.95
C LYS A 33 15.95 -15.48 20.04
N SER A 34 17.15 -15.24 20.57
CA SER A 34 18.39 -15.60 19.89
C SER A 34 18.47 -17.12 19.74
N ASN A 35 18.79 -17.60 18.55
CA ASN A 35 18.98 -19.03 18.33
C ASN A 35 20.29 -19.48 19.01
N PRO A 36 20.30 -20.54 19.85
CA PRO A 36 21.49 -21.04 20.52
C PRO A 36 22.57 -21.54 19.56
N LEU A 37 22.20 -21.94 18.33
CA LEU A 37 23.13 -22.39 17.28
C LEU A 37 23.84 -21.23 16.55
N LYS A 38 23.70 -19.98 17.03
CA LYS A 38 24.34 -18.81 16.44
C LYS A 38 25.87 -18.94 16.33
N SER A 39 26.50 -19.72 17.20
CA SER A 39 27.94 -20.01 17.14
C SER A 39 28.35 -20.87 15.95
N ALA A 40 27.43 -21.62 15.33
CA ALA A 40 27.71 -22.53 14.21
C ALA A 40 27.49 -21.89 12.82
N GLY A 41 27.44 -20.55 12.74
CA GLY A 41 27.37 -19.79 11.48
C GLY A 41 26.00 -19.72 10.80
N TYR A 42 24.97 -20.40 11.34
CA TYR A 42 23.63 -20.46 10.75
C TYR A 42 22.56 -20.23 11.80
N ALA A 43 22.23 -18.98 12.12
CA ALA A 43 21.12 -18.74 13.03
C ALA A 43 20.50 -17.34 12.97
N ARG A 44 19.37 -17.23 12.25
CA ARG A 44 18.43 -16.11 12.38
C ARG A 44 17.71 -16.20 13.74
N SER A 45 17.44 -15.05 14.38
CA SER A 45 16.63 -15.00 15.61
C SER A 45 15.22 -15.53 15.35
N LYS A 46 14.62 -16.20 16.34
CA LYS A 46 13.22 -16.63 16.27
C LYS A 46 12.34 -15.50 16.78
N ARG A 47 11.39 -15.06 15.95
CA ARG A 47 10.37 -14.07 16.32
C ARG A 47 9.03 -14.79 16.44
N SER A 48 8.27 -14.47 17.49
CA SER A 48 6.99 -15.12 17.77
C SER A 48 6.00 -14.17 18.41
N VAL A 49 4.71 -14.44 18.22
CA VAL A 49 3.59 -13.70 18.80
C VAL A 49 2.85 -14.58 19.80
N LYS A 50 2.46 -13.99 20.93
CA LYS A 50 1.50 -14.53 21.88
C LYS A 50 0.25 -13.68 21.79
N TYR A 51 -0.81 -14.27 21.26
CA TYR A 51 -2.12 -13.62 21.16
C TYR A 51 -2.67 -13.34 22.56
N ARG A 52 -3.44 -12.25 22.68
CA ARG A 52 -4.12 -11.91 23.94
C ARG A 52 -5.13 -12.98 24.33
N ASN A 53 -5.99 -13.39 23.39
CA ASN A 53 -6.90 -14.51 23.57
C ASN A 53 -6.43 -15.70 22.71
N PRO A 54 -6.57 -16.94 23.19
CA PRO A 54 -6.13 -18.12 22.44
C PRO A 54 -6.94 -18.31 21.14
N ASP A 55 -8.22 -17.94 21.13
CA ASP A 55 -9.10 -18.09 19.97
C ASP A 55 -8.71 -17.18 18.80
N ASP A 56 -8.03 -16.07 19.07
CA ASP A 56 -7.61 -15.12 18.04
C ASP A 56 -6.53 -15.73 17.12
N MET A 57 -5.81 -16.75 17.59
CA MET A 57 -4.90 -17.53 16.75
C MET A 57 -5.63 -18.22 15.60
N TRP A 58 -6.80 -18.82 15.88
CA TRP A 58 -7.60 -19.49 14.86
C TRP A 58 -8.22 -18.50 13.88
N LYS A 59 -8.66 -17.34 14.36
CA LYS A 59 -9.14 -16.24 13.51
C LYS A 59 -8.07 -15.70 12.57
N TYR A 60 -6.82 -15.62 13.05
CA TYR A 60 -5.69 -15.24 12.23
C TYR A 60 -5.41 -16.25 11.12
N ILE A 61 -5.38 -17.54 11.46
CA ILE A 61 -5.16 -18.62 10.47
C ILE A 61 -6.31 -18.66 9.45
N GLY A 62 -7.55 -18.45 9.90
CA GLY A 62 -8.73 -18.35 9.05
C GLY A 62 -8.83 -17.05 8.24
N GLY A 63 -7.92 -16.10 8.43
CA GLY A 63 -7.87 -14.84 7.70
C GLY A 63 -8.91 -13.79 8.09
N SER A 64 -9.75 -14.07 9.11
CA SER A 64 -10.79 -13.14 9.56
C SER A 64 -10.22 -11.97 10.37
N ASN A 65 -9.17 -12.22 11.15
CA ASN A 65 -8.41 -11.18 11.85
C ASN A 65 -6.98 -11.13 11.31
N ARG A 66 -6.40 -9.94 11.20
CA ARG A 66 -5.02 -9.75 10.75
C ARG A 66 -4.23 -8.94 11.76
N LEU A 67 -3.02 -9.39 12.05
CA LEU A 67 -2.06 -8.62 12.81
C LEU A 67 -1.73 -7.29 12.10
N PRO A 68 -1.34 -6.25 12.86
CA PRO A 68 -0.85 -5.03 12.25
C PRO A 68 0.31 -5.31 11.27
N ILE A 69 0.27 -4.67 10.10
CA ILE A 69 1.21 -4.93 8.99
C ILE A 69 2.66 -4.73 9.43
N GLN A 70 2.91 -3.74 10.29
CA GLN A 70 4.27 -3.46 10.77
C GLN A 70 4.82 -4.59 11.65
N TRP A 71 3.95 -5.21 12.47
CA TRP A 71 4.31 -6.37 13.27
C TRP A 71 4.48 -7.63 12.41
N SER A 72 3.66 -7.83 11.38
CA SER A 72 3.84 -8.96 10.46
C SER A 72 5.14 -8.85 9.68
N ALA A 73 5.52 -7.65 9.22
CA ALA A 73 6.81 -7.39 8.57
C ALA A 73 8.01 -7.63 9.52
N TRP A 74 7.86 -7.30 10.81
CA TRP A 74 8.86 -7.62 11.82
C TRP A 74 8.93 -9.13 12.08
N LEU A 75 7.81 -9.84 12.20
CA LEU A 75 7.78 -11.30 12.36
C LEU A 75 8.40 -12.04 11.16
N ALA A 76 8.22 -11.52 9.94
CA ALA A 76 8.81 -12.04 8.71
C ALA A 76 10.31 -11.70 8.53
N HIS A 77 10.89 -10.94 9.47
CA HIS A 77 12.26 -10.39 9.40
C HIS A 77 12.54 -9.49 8.20
N THR A 78 11.52 -9.02 7.50
CA THR A 78 11.68 -7.96 6.50
C THR A 78 12.08 -6.65 7.16
N ARG A 79 11.61 -6.42 8.39
CA ARG A 79 11.95 -5.27 9.21
C ARG A 79 12.88 -5.66 10.36
N PRO A 80 14.03 -4.98 10.57
CA PRO A 80 14.94 -5.30 11.67
C PRO A 80 14.38 -4.90 13.04
N ASN A 81 13.90 -3.67 13.16
CA ASN A 81 13.44 -3.08 14.41
C ASN A 81 11.93 -3.29 14.62
N PRO A 82 11.48 -3.55 15.86
CA PRO A 82 10.05 -3.65 16.15
C PRO A 82 9.35 -2.29 15.92
N PRO A 83 8.06 -2.28 15.56
CA PRO A 83 7.29 -1.06 15.46
C PRO A 83 7.03 -0.44 16.83
N SER A 84 6.86 0.89 16.85
CA SER A 84 6.47 1.62 18.07
C SER A 84 4.94 1.76 18.18
N ILE A 85 4.43 1.99 19.39
CA ILE A 85 2.99 2.20 19.61
C ILE A 85 2.47 3.42 18.84
N GLN A 86 3.24 4.51 18.85
CA GLN A 86 2.89 5.73 18.11
C GLN A 86 2.79 5.47 16.61
N GLU A 87 3.71 4.67 16.05
CA GLU A 87 3.70 4.31 14.64
C GLU A 87 2.44 3.53 14.25
N LEU A 88 2.00 2.60 15.12
CA LEU A 88 0.77 1.84 14.92
C LEU A 88 -0.46 2.75 14.97
N GLN A 89 -0.51 3.71 15.90
CA GLN A 89 -1.60 4.68 15.99
C GLN A 89 -1.66 5.57 14.75
N MET A 90 -0.52 6.05 14.28
CA MET A 90 -0.42 6.87 13.07
C MET A 90 -0.87 6.10 11.83
N ASP A 91 -0.53 4.81 11.72
CA ASP A 91 -1.01 3.99 10.61
C ASP A 91 -2.52 3.78 10.65
N LEU A 92 -3.13 3.61 11.83
CA LEU A 92 -4.60 3.56 11.96
C LEU A 92 -5.26 4.86 11.49
N ILE A 93 -4.70 6.02 11.86
CA ILE A 93 -5.21 7.32 11.41
C ILE A 93 -5.09 7.42 9.88
N ARG A 94 -3.96 7.01 9.32
CA ARG A 94 -3.73 6.99 7.87
C ARG A 94 -4.74 6.08 7.16
N GLN A 95 -4.96 4.87 7.66
CA GLN A 95 -5.93 3.94 7.09
C GLN A 95 -7.35 4.53 7.07
N ARG A 96 -7.79 5.16 8.16
CA ARG A 96 -9.10 5.84 8.22
C ARG A 96 -9.22 6.97 7.19
N ARG A 97 -8.18 7.79 7.03
CA ARG A 97 -8.16 8.86 6.02
C ARG A 97 -8.28 8.30 4.60
N VAL A 98 -7.52 7.25 4.29
CA VAL A 98 -7.56 6.60 2.97
C VAL A 98 -8.95 6.01 2.70
N GLN A 99 -9.54 5.32 3.68
CA GLN A 99 -10.89 4.77 3.55
C GLN A 99 -11.94 5.86 3.31
N HIS A 100 -11.85 6.98 4.04
CA HIS A 100 -12.76 8.11 3.85
C HIS A 100 -12.62 8.71 2.45
N ASN A 101 -11.39 8.97 1.99
CA ASN A 101 -11.14 9.50 0.66
C ASN A 101 -11.62 8.55 -0.44
N ALA A 102 -11.38 7.24 -0.27
CA ALA A 102 -11.85 6.22 -1.20
C ALA A 102 -13.39 6.23 -1.31
N ALA A 103 -14.10 6.37 -0.19
CA ALA A 103 -15.55 6.45 -0.18
C ALA A 103 -16.10 7.68 -0.91
N LEU A 104 -15.42 8.84 -0.80
CA LEU A 104 -15.81 10.06 -1.53
C LEU A 104 -15.64 9.88 -3.04
N ILE A 105 -14.52 9.30 -3.48
CA ILE A 105 -14.25 9.03 -4.89
C ILE A 105 -15.25 8.02 -5.45
N GLU A 106 -15.57 6.98 -4.67
CA GLU A 106 -16.56 6.00 -5.07
C GLU A 106 -17.95 6.62 -5.21
N ALA A 107 -18.34 7.50 -4.29
CA ALA A 107 -19.61 8.23 -4.39
C ALA A 107 -19.68 9.12 -5.63
N SER A 108 -18.62 9.88 -5.94
CA SER A 108 -18.58 10.71 -7.16
C SER A 108 -18.63 9.85 -8.42
N PHE A 109 -17.89 8.73 -8.44
CA PHE A 109 -17.90 7.80 -9.58
C PHE A 109 -19.28 7.15 -9.79
N GLN A 110 -19.96 6.78 -8.70
CA GLN A 110 -21.33 6.24 -8.78
C GLN A 110 -22.33 7.28 -9.29
N GLN A 111 -22.21 8.55 -8.90
CA GLN A 111 -23.05 9.64 -9.39
C GLN A 111 -22.84 9.90 -10.87
N GLU A 112 -21.59 10.01 -11.32
CA GLU A 112 -21.25 10.19 -12.73
C GLU A 112 -21.77 9.02 -13.57
N ARG A 113 -21.58 7.79 -13.11
CA ARG A 113 -22.09 6.59 -13.78
C ARG A 113 -23.63 6.56 -13.85
N ALA A 114 -24.31 7.09 -12.84
CA ALA A 114 -25.77 7.21 -12.86
C ALA A 114 -26.24 8.28 -13.87
N GLN A 115 -25.54 9.41 -13.97
CA GLN A 115 -25.84 10.46 -14.94
C GLN A 115 -25.66 9.97 -16.39
N LEU A 116 -24.55 9.28 -16.68
CA LEU A 116 -24.32 8.70 -18.01
C LEU A 116 -25.40 7.67 -18.37
N ARG A 117 -25.81 6.81 -17.42
CA ARG A 117 -26.91 5.86 -17.65
C ARG A 117 -28.24 6.54 -17.97
N ILE A 118 -28.56 7.66 -17.33
CA ILE A 118 -29.77 8.43 -17.66
C ILE A 118 -29.62 9.03 -19.06
N GLN A 119 -28.47 9.59 -19.41
CA GLN A 119 -28.23 10.15 -20.74
C GLN A 119 -28.34 9.09 -21.86
N ASP A 120 -27.74 7.92 -21.67
CA ASP A 120 -27.81 6.79 -22.62
C ASP A 120 -29.23 6.19 -22.67
N GLY A 121 -29.93 6.13 -21.53
CA GLY A 121 -31.31 5.63 -21.42
C GLY A 121 -32.35 6.54 -22.07
N VAL A 122 -32.11 7.87 -22.09
CA VAL A 122 -32.98 8.84 -22.78
C VAL A 122 -32.97 8.65 -24.31
N PHE A 123 -32.01 7.92 -24.88
CA PHE A 123 -31.96 7.58 -26.30
C PHE A 123 -32.60 6.22 -26.66
N SER A 124 -33.10 5.44 -25.68
CA SER A 124 -33.62 4.07 -25.89
C SER A 124 -35.12 3.88 -25.61
N GLU A 125 -35.91 4.94 -25.47
CA GLU A 125 -37.39 4.85 -25.50
C GLU A 125 -37.93 5.19 -26.90
N ILE A 126 -37.74 4.29 -27.86
CA ILE A 126 -38.66 4.16 -29.00
C ILE A 126 -39.46 2.87 -28.76
N PRO A 127 -40.79 2.93 -28.56
CA PRO A 127 -41.61 1.74 -28.38
C PRO A 127 -41.82 1.05 -29.73
N SER A 128 -40.88 0.20 -30.14
CA SER A 128 -41.06 -0.68 -31.31
C SER A 128 -41.99 -1.82 -30.94
N THR A 129 -43.28 -1.53 -31.05
CA THR A 129 -44.37 -2.50 -31.10
C THR A 129 -44.39 -3.11 -32.50
N SER A 130 -43.95 -4.36 -32.68
CA SER A 130 -44.46 -5.29 -33.70
C SER A 130 -43.70 -6.63 -33.70
N SER A 131 -44.40 -7.65 -33.22
CA SER A 131 -44.62 -8.97 -33.85
C SER A 131 -43.47 -9.73 -34.53
N ASP A 132 -43.14 -10.86 -33.89
CA ASP A 132 -43.25 -12.22 -34.45
C ASP A 132 -42.26 -12.68 -35.54
N LEU A 133 -41.30 -13.54 -35.13
CA LEU A 133 -41.16 -14.95 -35.54
C LEU A 133 -39.71 -15.45 -35.33
N GLN A 134 -39.57 -16.48 -34.48
CA GLN A 134 -38.42 -17.39 -34.31
C GLN A 134 -38.38 -18.45 -35.45
N PRO A 135 -37.43 -19.42 -35.50
CA PRO A 135 -35.98 -19.43 -35.22
C PRO A 135 -35.16 -20.19 -36.32
N SER A 136 -33.85 -20.33 -36.07
CA SER A 136 -32.92 -21.42 -36.49
C SER A 136 -32.03 -21.22 -37.71
N HIS A 137 -30.73 -20.98 -37.47
CA HIS A 137 -29.67 -21.76 -38.10
C HIS A 137 -28.36 -21.64 -37.29
N VAL A 138 -27.80 -22.77 -36.89
CA VAL A 138 -26.47 -22.94 -36.27
C VAL A 138 -25.58 -23.56 -37.34
N GLN A 139 -24.40 -22.99 -37.62
CA GLN A 139 -23.06 -23.60 -37.89
C GLN A 139 -22.07 -22.44 -38.04
N ASP A 140 -21.14 -22.21 -37.09
CA ASP A 140 -19.78 -22.77 -37.01
C ASP A 140 -18.92 -22.45 -38.24
N ILE A 141 -17.93 -21.54 -38.14
CA ILE A 141 -16.47 -21.78 -38.30
C ILE A 141 -15.67 -20.51 -37.94
N SER A 142 -14.49 -20.74 -37.37
CA SER A 142 -13.50 -19.80 -36.89
C SER A 142 -12.85 -18.88 -37.95
N SER A 143 -12.55 -17.66 -37.48
CA SER A 143 -11.35 -16.83 -37.77
C SER A 143 -11.09 -16.31 -39.18
N ILE A 144 -11.21 -14.98 -39.33
CA ILE A 144 -10.20 -14.12 -39.98
C ILE A 144 -10.31 -12.69 -39.45
N SER A 145 -9.13 -12.12 -39.18
CA SER A 145 -8.87 -10.79 -38.63
C SER A 145 -9.21 -9.63 -39.57
N ALA A 146 -9.51 -8.48 -38.96
CA ALA A 146 -8.72 -7.23 -39.03
C ALA A 146 -9.57 -5.98 -39.28
N SER A 147 -9.23 -4.92 -38.52
CA SER A 147 -9.55 -3.49 -38.75
C SER A 147 -11.04 -3.14 -38.57
N ASP A 148 -11.46 -2.04 -37.95
CA ASP A 148 -10.84 -0.76 -37.64
C ASP A 148 -11.80 0.01 -36.69
N SER A 149 -11.38 1.19 -36.21
CA SER A 149 -12.22 2.29 -35.71
C SER A 149 -12.61 2.32 -34.22
N ALA A 150 -11.68 2.87 -33.44
CA ALA A 150 -11.86 4.08 -32.63
C ALA A 150 -13.29 4.54 -32.27
N SER A 151 -13.57 4.63 -30.96
CA SER A 151 -14.31 5.73 -30.33
C SER A 151 -14.11 5.68 -28.81
N SER A 152 -13.13 6.43 -28.30
CA SER A 152 -13.07 6.77 -26.87
C SER A 152 -13.91 8.03 -26.64
N PRO A 153 -14.83 8.03 -25.66
CA PRO A 153 -15.58 9.21 -25.27
C PRO A 153 -14.69 10.22 -24.53
N SER A 154 -14.80 11.48 -24.93
CA SER A 154 -14.16 12.64 -24.32
C SER A 154 -14.69 12.89 -22.89
N MET A 155 -13.79 12.97 -21.91
CA MET A 155 -14.09 13.45 -20.56
C MET A 155 -13.93 14.98 -20.47
N PRO A 156 -14.82 15.69 -19.74
CA PRO A 156 -14.80 17.13 -19.58
C PRO A 156 -13.74 17.62 -18.58
N SER A 157 -13.17 18.78 -18.89
CA SER A 157 -12.19 19.53 -18.11
C SER A 157 -12.76 20.00 -16.77
N VAL A 158 -12.07 19.70 -15.66
CA VAL A 158 -12.35 20.30 -14.34
C VAL A 158 -11.48 21.56 -14.19
N PRO A 159 -12.05 22.70 -13.74
CA PRO A 159 -11.35 23.97 -13.61
C PRO A 159 -10.44 24.04 -12.38
N GLU A 160 -9.42 24.86 -12.57
CA GLU A 160 -8.29 25.22 -11.73
C GLU A 160 -8.68 25.82 -10.36
N ALA A 161 -7.97 25.40 -9.30
CA ALA A 161 -8.01 26.02 -7.97
C ALA A 161 -6.58 26.48 -7.60
N PRO A 162 -6.43 27.64 -6.92
CA PRO A 162 -5.16 28.39 -6.87
C PRO A 162 -4.12 27.78 -5.91
N PRO A 163 -2.81 27.98 -6.17
CA PRO A 163 -1.75 27.47 -5.29
C PRO A 163 -1.60 28.31 -4.02
N VAL A 164 -1.70 27.66 -2.86
CA VAL A 164 -1.34 28.21 -1.55
C VAL A 164 0.18 28.13 -1.38
N SER A 165 0.82 29.30 -1.24
CA SER A 165 2.26 29.46 -1.00
C SER A 165 2.69 29.01 0.41
N PRO A 166 3.87 28.39 0.60
CA PRO A 166 4.47 28.18 1.92
C PRO A 166 5.20 29.43 2.44
N PRO A 167 5.28 29.66 3.78
CA PRO A 167 5.81 30.91 4.34
C PRO A 167 7.35 31.00 4.33
N GLU A 168 7.85 32.14 3.85
CA GLU A 168 9.23 32.60 4.00
C GLU A 168 9.55 32.95 5.46
N SER A 169 10.69 32.44 5.95
CA SER A 169 11.32 32.90 7.20
C SER A 169 12.23 34.08 6.90
N THR A 170 11.96 35.21 7.53
CA THR A 170 12.68 36.48 7.37
C THR A 170 14.06 36.45 8.02
N SER A 171 15.06 36.90 7.27
CA SER A 171 16.40 37.35 7.68
C SER A 171 16.38 38.61 8.53
N ASN A 172 17.39 38.81 9.40
CA ASN A 172 18.07 40.09 9.75
C ASN A 172 19.31 39.77 10.64
N THR A 173 20.57 39.81 10.17
CA THR A 173 21.55 40.94 10.04
C THR A 173 22.41 41.21 11.30
N ASP A 174 23.62 40.60 11.35
CA ASP A 174 25.02 41.07 11.66
C ASP A 174 25.37 42.07 12.81
N PRO A 175 26.65 42.28 13.24
CA PRO A 175 27.96 41.74 12.77
C PRO A 175 29.01 41.33 13.88
N GLY A 176 30.13 40.69 13.50
CA GLY A 176 31.41 40.82 14.24
C GLY A 176 32.46 39.69 14.14
N THR A 177 33.56 39.98 13.41
CA THR A 177 34.95 39.44 13.58
C THR A 177 35.41 38.24 12.71
N SER A 178 36.25 38.56 11.71
CA SER A 178 37.13 37.71 10.86
C SER A 178 38.41 37.22 11.61
N PRO A 179 39.32 36.36 11.07
CA PRO A 179 39.50 35.90 9.67
C PRO A 179 39.84 34.40 9.43
N GLY A 180 39.59 33.93 8.20
CA GLY A 180 40.60 33.17 7.42
C GLY A 180 40.38 31.68 7.16
N VAL A 181 39.56 31.31 6.17
CA VAL A 181 39.80 30.15 5.27
C VAL A 181 39.20 30.46 3.89
N GLN A 182 39.96 30.18 2.84
CA GLN A 182 39.70 30.51 1.44
C GLN A 182 38.47 29.78 0.89
N ARG A 183 37.56 30.54 0.25
CA ARG A 183 36.39 30.05 -0.49
C ARG A 183 36.84 29.35 -1.78
N LEU A 184 36.62 28.04 -1.86
CA LEU A 184 36.61 27.30 -3.12
C LEU A 184 35.23 27.50 -3.78
N GLY A 185 35.23 27.93 -5.04
CA GLY A 185 34.07 28.43 -5.76
C GLY A 185 32.87 27.50 -5.80
N SER A 186 31.71 28.04 -5.43
CA SER A 186 30.39 27.46 -5.69
C SER A 186 30.01 27.70 -7.15
N SER A 187 30.30 26.74 -8.03
CA SER A 187 29.63 26.65 -9.34
C SER A 187 28.44 25.69 -9.21
N LEU A 188 27.29 26.21 -8.75
CA LEU A 188 26.02 25.53 -9.00
C LEU A 188 25.71 25.67 -10.51
N PRO A 189 25.37 24.58 -11.23
CA PRO A 189 24.91 24.70 -12.60
C PRO A 189 23.60 25.49 -12.62
N LYS A 190 23.52 26.50 -13.50
CA LYS A 190 22.27 27.17 -13.85
C LYS A 190 21.26 26.11 -14.27
N THR A 191 20.17 25.98 -13.52
CA THR A 191 18.98 25.27 -13.98
C THR A 191 18.48 26.02 -15.21
N GLY A 192 18.64 25.39 -16.36
CA GLY A 192 17.96 25.78 -17.58
C GLY A 192 16.45 25.78 -17.32
N SER A 193 15.78 26.72 -17.97
CA SER A 193 14.34 26.74 -18.16
C SER A 193 13.91 25.47 -18.89
N ASP A 194 13.72 24.37 -18.18
CA ASP A 194 13.05 23.19 -18.69
C ASP A 194 11.63 23.18 -18.12
N GLU A 195 10.71 23.58 -19.00
CA GLU A 195 9.28 23.32 -18.90
C GLU A 195 9.09 21.80 -18.72
N TYR A 196 8.89 21.39 -17.47
CA TYR A 196 8.64 19.99 -17.14
C TYR A 196 7.31 19.55 -17.77
N GLN A 197 7.37 18.78 -18.85
CA GLN A 197 6.22 18.07 -19.39
C GLN A 197 6.30 16.58 -18.99
N PRO A 198 5.28 16.02 -18.32
CA PRO A 198 5.29 14.61 -18.00
C PRO A 198 5.12 13.79 -19.28
N GLU A 199 6.08 12.90 -19.57
CA GLU A 199 5.97 11.97 -20.69
C GLU A 199 4.73 11.06 -20.52
N SER A 200 3.97 10.87 -21.60
CA SER A 200 2.85 9.94 -21.62
C SER A 200 3.35 8.50 -21.51
N TRP A 201 2.93 7.77 -20.47
CA TRP A 201 3.27 6.37 -20.28
C TRP A 201 2.72 5.50 -21.42
N THR A 202 3.62 4.90 -22.21
CA THR A 202 3.27 3.95 -23.28
C THR A 202 3.84 2.56 -22.93
N PRO A 203 2.99 1.53 -22.74
CA PRO A 203 3.46 0.19 -22.44
C PRO A 203 4.14 -0.44 -23.67
N LYS A 204 5.39 -0.88 -23.53
CA LYS A 204 6.13 -1.58 -24.60
C LYS A 204 5.61 -3.01 -24.72
N LEU A 205 4.92 -3.31 -25.82
CA LEU A 205 4.53 -4.67 -26.17
C LEU A 205 5.78 -5.49 -26.52
N ARG A 206 6.09 -6.50 -25.72
CA ARG A 206 7.19 -7.44 -25.96
C ARG A 206 6.71 -8.53 -26.93
N ILE A 207 7.10 -8.42 -28.20
CA ILE A 207 6.83 -9.48 -29.18
C ILE A 207 7.82 -10.63 -28.91
N ARG A 208 7.32 -11.80 -28.51
CA ARG A 208 8.10 -13.05 -28.50
C ARG A 208 8.20 -13.52 -29.95
N GLN A 209 9.41 -13.48 -30.51
CA GLN A 209 9.72 -14.20 -31.74
C GLN A 209 9.86 -15.68 -31.37
N GLY A 210 9.16 -16.54 -32.11
CA GLY A 210 9.20 -18.00 -31.98
C GLY A 210 10.39 -18.62 -32.70
#